data_AF-A0A924BR21-F1
#
_entry.id   AF-A0A924BR21-F1
#
_cell.length_a   1.000
_cell.length_b   1.000
_cell.length_c   1.000
_cell.angle_alpha   90.00
_cell.angle_beta   90.00
_cell.angle_gamma   90.00
#
_symmetry.space_group_name_H-M   'P 1'
#
loop_
_entity.id
_entity.type
_entity.pdbx_description
1 polymer ?
#
loop_
_entity_poly.entity_id
_entity_poly.type
_entity_poly.pdbx_seq_one_letter_code
_entity_poly.pdbx_strand_id
1 'polypeptide(L)' 'PLAFIHEPWKMTTMEQELYKIIIGKDYPNPIVDIEATRKAASDIAWSFRKTKK' A
#
# COMPACT_ATOMS: atom_id res chain seq x y z
N PRO A 1 -0.79 18.12 -0.05
CA PRO A 1 0.54 18.28 0.61
C PRO A 1 1.58 17.33 0.00
N LEU A 2 2.84 17.77 -0.11
CA LEU A 2 3.94 16.93 -0.63
C LEU A 2 4.14 15.63 0.17
N ALA A 3 3.83 15.64 1.47
CA ALA A 3 4.00 14.48 2.35
C ALA A 3 3.15 13.25 1.97
N PHE A 4 2.01 13.44 1.30
CA PHE A 4 1.06 12.37 0.99
C PHE A 4 0.93 12.08 -0.51
N ILE A 5 1.79 12.65 -1.36
CA ILE A 5 1.68 12.44 -2.81
C ILE A 5 1.89 10.97 -3.21
N HIS A 6 2.74 10.26 -2.47
CA HIS A 6 3.02 8.83 -2.69
C HIS A 6 2.05 7.92 -1.94
N GLU A 7 1.33 8.43 -0.94
CA GLU A 7 0.39 7.66 -0.13
C GLU A 7 -0.91 8.44 0.13
N PRO A 8 -1.69 8.83 -0.91
CA PRO A 8 -2.88 9.66 -0.73
C PRO A 8 -3.96 8.98 0.13
N TRP A 9 -4.00 7.65 0.15
CA TRP A 9 -4.92 6.85 0.97
C TRP A 9 -4.69 6.96 2.48
N LYS A 10 -3.57 7.55 2.93
CA LYS A 10 -3.33 7.84 4.35
C LYS A 10 -3.92 9.18 4.80
N MET A 11 -4.47 9.97 3.88
CA MET A 11 -5.11 11.25 4.21
C MET A 11 -6.38 11.04 5.03
N THR A 12 -6.58 11.88 6.03
CA THR A 12 -7.83 11.93 6.80
C THR A 12 -8.99 12.43 5.92
N THR A 13 -10.22 12.14 6.33
CA THR A 13 -11.44 12.59 5.60
C THR A 13 -11.46 14.11 5.43
N MET A 14 -11.01 14.87 6.44
CA MET A 14 -10.98 16.33 6.39
C MET A 14 -9.97 16.86 5.34
N GLU A 15 -8.81 16.19 5.20
CA GLU A 15 -7.83 16.55 4.17
C GLU A 15 -8.33 16.18 2.77
N GLN A 16 -9.00 15.05 2.62
CA GLN A 16 -9.61 14.62 1.36
C GLN A 16 -10.65 15.64 0.86
N GLU A 17 -11.50 16.15 1.76
CA GLU A 17 -12.46 17.22 1.45
C GLU A 17 -11.75 18.54 1.08
N LEU A 18 -10.72 18.93 1.84
CA LEU A 18 -9.95 20.15 1.61
C LEU A 18 -9.27 20.15 0.23
N TYR A 19 -8.69 19.00 -0.17
CA TYR A 19 -8.00 18.83 -1.45
C TYR A 19 -8.90 18.33 -2.59
N LYS A 20 -10.18 18.07 -2.32
CA LYS A 20 -11.17 17.53 -3.27
C LYS A 20 -10.70 16.26 -3.97
N ILE A 21 -10.06 15.37 -3.22
CA ILE A 21 -9.62 14.05 -3.70
C ILE A 21 -10.36 13.01 -2.88
N ILE A 22 -11.21 12.21 -3.53
CA ILE A 22 -11.92 11.11 -2.88
C ILE A 22 -11.17 9.81 -3.17
N ILE A 23 -10.61 9.21 -2.13
CA ILE A 23 -9.98 7.89 -2.24
C ILE A 23 -11.07 6.84 -2.55
N GLY A 24 -10.83 6.01 -3.54
CA GLY A 24 -11.78 5.07 -4.14
C GLY A 24 -12.50 5.59 -5.39
N LYS A 25 -12.49 6.90 -5.66
CA LYS A 25 -13.10 7.51 -6.87
C LYS A 25 -12.06 8.24 -7.72
N ASP A 26 -11.42 9.25 -7.15
CA ASP A 26 -10.44 10.09 -7.85
C ASP A 26 -9.03 9.51 -7.74
N TYR A 27 -8.77 8.72 -6.70
CA TYR A 27 -7.53 7.97 -6.53
C TYR A 27 -7.83 6.59 -5.93
N PRO A 28 -7.27 5.48 -6.41
CA PRO A 28 -7.64 4.15 -5.93
C PRO A 28 -7.19 3.88 -4.50
N ASN A 29 -7.92 2.98 -3.81
CA ASN A 29 -7.45 2.40 -2.56
C ASN A 29 -6.25 1.46 -2.82
N PRO A 30 -5.36 1.27 -1.83
CA PRO A 30 -4.33 0.24 -1.90
C PRO A 30 -4.97 -1.12 -2.19
N ILE A 31 -4.55 -1.73 -3.30
CA ILE A 31 -5.10 -3.02 -3.74
C ILE A 31 -4.53 -4.15 -2.88
N VAL A 32 -3.31 -3.97 -2.36
CA VAL A 32 -2.58 -4.96 -1.56
C VAL A 32 -2.10 -4.34 -0.26
N ASP A 33 -2.10 -5.15 0.80
CA ASP A 33 -1.42 -4.81 2.04
C ASP A 33 0.09 -5.03 1.86
N ILE A 34 0.85 -3.94 1.95
CA ILE A 34 2.29 -3.92 1.71
C ILE A 34 3.04 -4.76 2.76
N GLU A 35 2.63 -4.71 4.03
CA GLU A 35 3.31 -5.44 5.10
C GLU A 35 3.08 -6.94 4.98
N ALA A 36 1.83 -7.34 4.74
CA ALA A 36 1.46 -8.74 4.55
C ALA A 36 2.16 -9.33 3.31
N THR A 37 2.14 -8.59 2.20
CA THR A 37 2.75 -9.04 0.94
C THR A 37 4.26 -9.16 1.07
N ARG A 38 4.92 -8.21 1.76
CA ARG A 38 6.37 -8.28 2.03
C ARG A 38 6.73 -9.54 2.80
N LYS A 39 5.96 -9.88 3.84
CA LYS A 39 6.18 -11.08 4.66
C LYS A 39 6.02 -12.34 3.81
N ALA A 40 4.89 -12.46 3.09
CA ALA A 40 4.63 -13.60 2.22
C ALA A 40 5.71 -13.79 1.15
N ALA A 41 6.14 -12.70 0.48
CA ALA A 41 7.20 -12.75 -0.51
C ALA A 41 8.55 -13.22 0.09
N SER A 42 8.87 -12.77 1.31
CA SER A 42 10.08 -13.19 2.03
C SER A 42 10.05 -14.68 2.37
N ASP A 43 8.91 -15.19 2.84
CA ASP A 43 8.72 -16.60 3.16
C ASP A 43 8.83 -17.48 1.90
N ILE A 44 8.23 -17.04 0.78
CA ILE A 44 8.33 -17.71 -0.52
C ILE A 44 9.80 -17.74 -0.99
N ALA A 45 10.50 -16.60 -0.97
CA ALA A 45 11.91 -16.53 -1.37
C ALA A 45 12.79 -17.45 -0.51
N TRP A 46 12.54 -17.49 0.80
CA TRP A 46 13.25 -18.36 1.73
C TRP A 46 12.96 -19.85 1.50
N SER A 47 11.74 -20.20 1.11
CA SER A 47 11.35 -21.58 0.79
C SER A 47 12.16 -22.14 -0.37
N PHE A 48 12.39 -21.36 -1.44
CA PHE A 48 13.21 -21.76 -2.58
C PHE A 48 14.65 -22.10 -2.21
N ARG A 49 15.21 -21.38 -1.22
CA ARG A 49 16.55 -21.65 -0.68
C ARG A 49 16.61 -22.99 0.05
N LYS A 50 15.54 -23.41 0.73
CA LYS A 50 15.48 -24.68 1.48
C LYS A 50 15.25 -25.89 0.59
N THR A 51 14.61 -25.72 -0.57
CA THR A 51 14.34 -26.81 -1.54
C THR A 51 15.55 -27.27 -2.36
N LYS A 52 16.74 -26.70 -2.17
CA LYS A 52 17.98 -27.31 -2.68
C LYS A 52 18.38 -28.50 -1.81
N LYS A 53 17.82 -29.67 -2.11
CA LYS A 53 18.38 -30.98 -1.79
C LYS A 53 18.30 -31.87 -3.02
#